data_AF-A0A7V1IEV0-F1
#
_entry.id   AF-A0A7V1IEV0-F1
#
_cell.length_a   1.000
_cell.length_b   1.000
_cell.length_c   1.000
_cell.angle_alpha   90.00
_cell.angle_beta   90.00
_cell.angle_gamma   90.00
#
_symmetry.space_group_name_H-M   'P 1'
#
loop_
_entity.id
_entity.type
_entity.pdbx_description
1 polymer ?
#
loop_
_entity_poly.entity_id
_entity_poly.type
_entity_poly.pdbx_seq_one_letter_code
_entity_poly.pdbx_strand_id
1 'polypeptide(L)'
;AQRFQRITKSFTDPVQMTRADSLFLDGDFSAAANALESLLAADPTDPVLLHNRGLLEMLLGEGSGLSRFQHAYALAPDAGFLSWRLGCALTEEGLLTEGEQYLARAAKRADLYEAAVDLGRNLRLQGRFEEAVKATRRAFGQDRTYVRAYVELFRDYIALGDSSAALNTLRRGYVRFPYEELLGELVGFWRGRGEADSLAAYAEEYLRTYPKGPRLDEVLAALAWARPDTLYEAGDYPDNAPYPVSRAPEDDRGMPDGLRIKYNVRWSIFKLGTLTVDVRPGVYRGEPTWRAQYVARSGLPFVALTDTFRAQLDRRLRHTVRMDMFYHEKGLVSVKTYENDYRTGWSEVRVVFGGNWWLYDAHPLPPSAFDATSQLWFARRLVLQRRSGTAVCEISRGFEKTFINILGPDRKTFRIGEEVVGTIKIDGIMRYAGIAGLTGDYVGWFADDYRGWPLKAKFKIFLGWVTIIFDRVEPTPMPPGETWHTRGDNR
;
A
#
# COMPACT_ATOMS: atom_id res chain seq x y z
N ALA A 1 -7.86 -27.71 1.80
CA ALA A 1 -6.94 -27.60 2.96
C ALA A 1 -5.76 -28.57 2.87
N GLN A 2 -5.95 -29.89 2.75
CA GLN A 2 -4.84 -30.87 2.72
C GLN A 2 -4.09 -31.02 1.37
N ARG A 3 -4.64 -30.53 0.25
CA ARG A 3 -3.94 -30.54 -1.06
C ARG A 3 -3.00 -29.34 -1.28
N PHE A 4 -3.19 -28.24 -0.55
CA PHE A 4 -2.26 -27.09 -0.52
C PHE A 4 -1.04 -27.34 0.38
N GLN A 5 -1.13 -28.32 1.30
CA GLN A 5 -0.03 -28.71 2.19
C GLN A 5 1.04 -29.60 1.53
N ARG A 6 0.79 -30.13 0.32
CA ARG A 6 1.76 -30.99 -0.37
C ARG A 6 2.80 -30.22 -1.20
N ILE A 7 2.63 -28.91 -1.37
CA ILE A 7 3.63 -28.04 -2.03
C ILE A 7 4.51 -27.32 -0.99
N THR A 8 4.15 -27.35 0.30
CA THR A 8 4.84 -26.57 1.36
C THR A 8 5.79 -27.38 2.25
N LYS A 9 6.33 -28.50 1.77
CA LYS A 9 7.43 -29.21 2.45
C LYS A 9 8.78 -28.87 1.83
N SER A 10 9.27 -27.68 2.13
CA SER A 10 10.69 -27.31 2.22
C SER A 10 10.78 -25.77 2.25
N PHE A 11 10.76 -25.17 3.44
CA PHE A 11 11.09 -23.74 3.57
C PHE A 11 12.18 -23.57 4.62
N THR A 12 13.40 -23.93 4.19
CA THR A 12 14.65 -23.45 4.77
C THR A 12 15.58 -22.81 3.73
N ASP A 13 15.18 -22.74 2.44
CA ASP A 13 15.98 -22.07 1.43
C ASP A 13 15.62 -20.57 1.31
N PRO A 14 16.61 -19.66 1.25
CA PRO A 14 16.38 -18.30 0.84
C PRO A 14 15.78 -18.29 -0.57
N VAL A 15 14.79 -17.44 -0.81
CA VAL A 15 14.16 -17.26 -2.12
C VAL A 15 15.26 -17.04 -3.17
N GLN A 16 15.36 -17.95 -4.13
CA GLN A 16 16.14 -17.74 -5.35
C GLN A 16 15.32 -16.79 -6.23
N MET A 17 15.41 -15.47 -5.98
CA MET A 17 14.85 -14.49 -6.91
C MET A 17 15.64 -14.59 -8.21
N THR A 18 14.93 -14.79 -9.32
CA THR A 18 15.54 -14.76 -10.64
C THR A 18 15.91 -13.32 -11.00
N ARG A 19 16.74 -13.19 -12.05
CA ARG A 19 17.01 -11.88 -12.64
C ARG A 19 15.71 -11.21 -13.13
N ALA A 20 14.77 -11.98 -13.68
CA ALA A 20 13.49 -11.48 -14.14
C ALA A 20 12.67 -10.87 -12.98
N ASP A 21 12.61 -11.56 -11.83
CA ASP A 21 11.90 -11.07 -10.64
C ASP A 21 12.48 -9.74 -10.15
N SER A 22 13.82 -9.64 -10.13
CA SER A 22 14.50 -8.43 -9.67
C SER A 22 14.22 -7.25 -10.61
N LEU A 23 14.32 -7.46 -11.92
CA LEU A 23 14.02 -6.45 -12.93
C LEU A 23 12.55 -5.99 -12.87
N PHE A 24 11.62 -6.94 -12.67
CA PHE A 24 10.21 -6.63 -12.47
C PHE A 24 9.99 -5.77 -11.22
N LEU A 25 10.60 -6.13 -10.07
CA LEU A 25 10.50 -5.35 -8.84
C LEU A 25 11.08 -3.94 -8.98
N ASP A 26 12.13 -3.78 -9.79
CA ASP A 26 12.74 -2.48 -10.10
C ASP A 26 11.97 -1.66 -11.15
N GLY A 27 10.95 -2.24 -11.79
CA GLY A 27 10.11 -1.56 -12.78
C GLY A 27 10.66 -1.55 -14.21
N ASP A 28 11.75 -2.28 -14.47
CA ASP A 28 12.29 -2.45 -15.82
C ASP A 28 11.54 -3.57 -16.55
N PHE A 29 10.29 -3.29 -16.94
CA PHE A 29 9.39 -4.28 -17.54
C PHE A 29 9.93 -4.87 -18.85
N SER A 30 10.62 -4.05 -19.66
CA SER A 30 11.23 -4.50 -20.92
C SER A 30 12.40 -5.46 -20.66
N ALA A 31 13.29 -5.14 -19.73
CA ALA A 31 14.37 -6.07 -19.38
C ALA A 31 13.84 -7.32 -18.66
N ALA A 32 12.80 -7.17 -17.83
CA ALA A 32 12.12 -8.29 -17.19
C ALA A 32 11.52 -9.24 -18.23
N ALA A 33 10.88 -8.71 -19.29
CA ALA A 33 10.35 -9.51 -20.40
C ALA A 33 11.45 -10.32 -21.08
N ASN A 34 12.56 -9.68 -21.43
CA ASN A 34 13.70 -10.36 -22.08
C ASN A 34 14.32 -11.45 -21.19
N ALA A 35 14.47 -11.17 -19.90
CA ALA A 35 14.95 -12.15 -18.94
C ALA A 35 13.97 -13.34 -18.80
N LEU A 36 12.66 -13.05 -18.83
CA LEU A 36 11.60 -14.05 -18.72
C LEU A 36 11.51 -14.95 -19.96
N GLU A 37 11.70 -14.41 -21.17
CA GLU A 37 11.75 -15.20 -22.40
C GLU A 37 12.92 -16.20 -22.39
N SER A 38 14.06 -15.83 -21.78
CA SER A 38 15.19 -16.76 -21.61
C SER A 38 14.84 -17.93 -20.69
N LEU A 39 14.01 -17.69 -19.65
CA LEU A 39 13.52 -18.74 -18.76
C LEU A 39 12.49 -19.63 -19.47
N LEU A 40 11.56 -19.02 -20.24
CA LEU A 40 10.58 -19.76 -21.05
C LEU A 40 11.21 -20.59 -22.17
N ALA A 41 12.35 -20.16 -22.72
CA ALA A 41 13.09 -20.97 -23.70
C ALA A 41 13.66 -22.25 -23.07
N ALA A 42 14.02 -22.20 -21.78
CA ALA A 42 14.51 -23.36 -21.03
C ALA A 42 13.37 -24.25 -20.51
N ASP A 43 12.27 -23.65 -20.06
CA ASP A 43 11.04 -24.35 -19.66
C ASP A 43 9.80 -23.68 -20.28
N PRO A 44 9.40 -24.08 -21.50
CA PRO A 44 8.25 -23.50 -22.19
C PRO A 44 6.91 -23.93 -21.58
N THR A 45 6.94 -24.80 -20.57
CA THR A 45 5.76 -25.41 -19.95
C THR A 45 5.53 -24.95 -18.51
N ASP A 46 6.28 -23.95 -18.02
CA ASP A 46 6.01 -23.35 -16.71
C ASP A 46 4.82 -22.39 -16.81
N PRO A 47 3.66 -22.72 -16.19
CA PRO A 47 2.47 -21.87 -16.24
C PRO A 47 2.64 -20.52 -15.52
N VAL A 48 3.55 -20.42 -14.55
CA VAL A 48 3.81 -19.15 -13.84
C VAL A 48 4.65 -18.22 -14.70
N LEU A 49 5.66 -18.73 -15.42
CA LEU A 49 6.42 -17.92 -16.37
C LEU A 49 5.55 -17.44 -17.53
N LEU A 50 4.69 -18.30 -18.06
CA LEU A 50 3.71 -17.92 -19.08
C LEU A 50 2.74 -16.85 -18.56
N HIS A 51 2.26 -17.00 -17.32
CA HIS A 51 1.44 -15.98 -16.66
C HIS A 51 2.17 -14.64 -16.56
N ASN A 52 3.40 -14.62 -16.06
CA ASN A 52 4.17 -13.38 -15.94
C ASN A 52 4.42 -12.73 -17.29
N ARG A 53 4.64 -13.52 -18.35
CA ARG A 53 4.85 -12.99 -19.69
C ARG A 53 3.59 -12.34 -20.22
N GLY A 54 2.43 -12.99 -20.07
CA GLY A 54 1.14 -12.40 -20.42
C GLY A 54 0.85 -11.12 -19.62
N LEU A 55 1.24 -11.05 -18.34
CA LEU A 55 1.17 -9.81 -17.57
C LEU A 55 2.04 -8.71 -18.18
N LEU A 56 3.28 -9.00 -18.54
CA LEU A 56 4.17 -8.02 -19.18
C LEU A 56 3.68 -7.60 -20.57
N GLU A 57 3.09 -8.51 -21.36
CA GLU A 57 2.46 -8.16 -22.65
C GLU A 57 1.40 -7.07 -22.46
N MET A 58 0.58 -7.18 -21.41
CA MET A 58 -0.41 -6.14 -21.07
C MET A 58 0.25 -4.83 -20.64
N LEU A 59 1.27 -4.89 -19.77
CA LEU A 59 1.93 -3.69 -19.24
C LEU A 59 2.72 -2.92 -20.30
N LEU A 60 3.29 -3.63 -21.26
CA LEU A 60 4.06 -3.06 -22.37
C LEU A 60 3.17 -2.64 -23.55
N GLY A 61 1.86 -2.92 -23.51
CA GLY A 61 0.93 -2.64 -24.60
C GLY A 61 1.13 -3.52 -25.83
N GLU A 62 1.74 -4.70 -25.66
CA GLU A 62 2.01 -5.68 -26.73
C GLU A 62 0.79 -6.57 -27.04
N GLY A 63 -0.19 -6.63 -26.14
CA GLY A 63 -1.44 -7.37 -26.29
C GLY A 63 -2.12 -7.67 -24.96
N SER A 64 -3.26 -8.38 -24.99
CA SER A 64 -4.02 -8.76 -23.78
C SER A 64 -3.40 -9.91 -22.98
N GLY A 65 -2.29 -10.51 -23.44
CA GLY A 65 -1.71 -11.71 -22.85
C GLY A 65 -2.51 -12.99 -23.12
N LEU A 66 -3.58 -12.94 -23.93
CA LEU A 66 -4.54 -14.04 -24.10
C LEU A 66 -3.87 -15.37 -24.44
N SER A 67 -3.00 -15.41 -25.45
CA SER A 67 -2.30 -16.62 -25.88
C SER A 67 -1.47 -17.24 -24.75
N ARG A 68 -0.76 -16.40 -23.98
CA ARG A 68 0.03 -16.83 -22.83
C ARG A 68 -0.85 -17.38 -21.71
N PHE A 69 -1.95 -16.72 -21.40
CA PHE A 69 -2.88 -17.18 -20.36
C PHE A 69 -3.63 -18.45 -20.76
N GLN A 70 -4.00 -18.60 -22.03
CA GLN A 70 -4.58 -19.84 -22.57
C GLN A 70 -3.62 -21.02 -22.39
N HIS A 71 -2.35 -20.84 -22.79
CA HIS A 71 -1.34 -21.87 -22.63
C HIS A 71 -1.08 -22.21 -21.15
N ALA A 72 -0.90 -21.19 -20.30
CA ALA A 72 -0.71 -21.37 -18.87
C ALA A 72 -1.89 -22.13 -18.23
N TYR A 73 -3.13 -21.77 -18.57
CA TYR A 73 -4.32 -22.44 -18.06
C TYR A 73 -4.43 -23.89 -18.54
N ALA A 74 -4.06 -24.20 -19.79
CA ALA A 74 -4.05 -25.57 -20.30
C ALA A 74 -3.07 -26.47 -19.52
N LEU A 75 -1.95 -25.91 -19.08
CA LEU A 75 -0.95 -26.62 -18.27
C LEU A 75 -1.37 -26.79 -16.80
N ALA A 76 -2.08 -25.81 -16.23
CA ALA A 76 -2.49 -25.81 -14.83
C ALA A 76 -3.94 -25.33 -14.60
N PRO A 77 -4.97 -26.07 -15.05
CA PRO A 77 -6.37 -25.63 -15.01
C PRO A 77 -6.98 -25.52 -13.59
N ASP A 78 -6.30 -26.09 -12.59
CA ASP A 78 -6.69 -26.01 -11.18
C ASP A 78 -6.15 -24.76 -10.47
N ALA A 79 -5.22 -24.04 -11.10
CA ALA A 79 -4.68 -22.78 -10.58
C ALA A 79 -5.70 -21.65 -10.79
N GLY A 80 -6.44 -21.29 -9.73
CA GLY A 80 -7.54 -20.33 -9.80
C GLY A 80 -7.16 -18.97 -10.40
N PHE A 81 -5.94 -18.47 -10.16
CA PHE A 81 -5.47 -17.20 -10.70
C PHE A 81 -5.29 -17.25 -12.23
N LEU A 82 -4.98 -18.41 -12.83
CA LEU A 82 -4.89 -18.56 -14.28
C LEU A 82 -6.28 -18.50 -14.92
N SER A 83 -7.27 -19.15 -14.30
CA SER A 83 -8.68 -19.02 -14.71
C SER A 83 -9.14 -17.56 -14.65
N TRP A 84 -8.77 -16.84 -13.59
CA TRP A 84 -9.08 -15.41 -13.46
C TRP A 84 -8.44 -14.58 -14.58
N ARG A 85 -7.13 -14.73 -14.81
CA ARG A 85 -6.39 -13.95 -15.82
C ARG A 85 -6.83 -14.24 -17.24
N LEU A 86 -7.08 -15.51 -17.57
CA LEU A 86 -7.66 -15.90 -18.85
C LEU A 86 -9.04 -15.27 -19.05
N GLY A 87 -9.89 -15.33 -18.02
CA GLY A 87 -11.20 -14.70 -18.05
C GLY A 87 -11.15 -13.18 -18.27
N CYS A 88 -10.20 -12.49 -17.63
CA CYS A 88 -9.97 -11.06 -17.87
C CYS A 88 -9.53 -10.80 -19.31
N ALA A 89 -8.52 -11.52 -19.81
CA ALA A 89 -8.03 -11.33 -21.18
C ALA A 89 -9.11 -11.58 -22.24
N LEU A 90 -9.91 -12.63 -22.09
CA LEU A 90 -11.07 -12.88 -22.96
C LEU A 90 -12.11 -11.75 -22.91
N THR A 91 -12.31 -11.17 -21.72
CA THR A 91 -13.22 -10.02 -21.57
C THR A 91 -12.69 -8.79 -22.31
N GLU A 92 -11.39 -8.50 -22.23
CA GLU A 92 -10.77 -7.38 -22.99
C GLU A 92 -10.85 -7.60 -24.50
N GLU A 93 -10.75 -8.84 -24.98
CA GLU A 93 -10.92 -9.19 -26.40
C GLU A 93 -12.39 -9.22 -26.86
N GLY A 94 -13.34 -8.85 -25.99
CA GLY A 94 -14.77 -8.85 -26.30
C GLY A 94 -15.42 -10.23 -26.37
N LEU A 95 -14.68 -11.30 -26.04
CA LEU A 95 -15.18 -12.68 -25.95
C LEU A 95 -15.89 -12.90 -24.61
N LEU A 96 -16.96 -12.12 -24.38
CA LEU A 96 -17.58 -11.96 -23.07
C LEU A 96 -18.11 -13.30 -22.49
N THR A 97 -18.80 -14.10 -23.31
CA THR A 97 -19.38 -15.39 -22.89
C THR A 97 -18.32 -16.40 -22.49
N GLU A 98 -17.18 -16.44 -23.19
CA GLU A 98 -16.06 -17.31 -22.83
C GLU A 98 -15.39 -16.79 -21.54
N GLY A 99 -15.14 -15.49 -21.47
CA GLY A 99 -14.58 -14.85 -20.27
C GLY A 99 -15.39 -15.11 -19.01
N GLU A 100 -16.72 -15.07 -19.10
CA GLU A 100 -17.63 -15.38 -17.99
C GLU A 100 -17.38 -16.78 -17.42
N GLN A 101 -17.19 -17.81 -18.26
CA GLN A 101 -17.00 -19.18 -17.80
C GLN A 101 -15.77 -19.30 -16.89
N TYR A 102 -14.66 -18.67 -17.30
CA TYR A 102 -13.41 -18.68 -16.55
C TYR A 102 -13.47 -17.79 -15.31
N LEU A 103 -14.10 -16.61 -15.39
CA LEU A 103 -14.31 -15.71 -14.26
C LEU A 103 -15.23 -16.33 -13.21
N ALA A 104 -16.34 -16.95 -13.62
CA ALA A 104 -17.28 -17.63 -12.73
C ALA A 104 -16.63 -18.84 -12.04
N ARG A 105 -15.71 -19.55 -12.72
CA ARG A 105 -14.90 -20.61 -12.10
C ARG A 105 -13.97 -20.04 -11.03
N ALA A 106 -13.25 -18.96 -11.34
CA ALA A 106 -12.33 -18.32 -10.41
C ALA A 106 -13.04 -17.70 -9.19
N ALA A 107 -14.18 -17.03 -9.40
CA ALA A 107 -14.97 -16.35 -8.37
C ALA A 107 -15.61 -17.29 -7.33
N LYS A 108 -15.59 -18.61 -7.55
CA LYS A 108 -16.00 -19.61 -6.54
C LYS A 108 -14.98 -19.72 -5.40
N ARG A 109 -13.75 -19.26 -5.61
CA ARG A 109 -12.70 -19.32 -4.61
C ARG A 109 -12.79 -18.13 -3.68
N ALA A 110 -12.71 -18.39 -2.37
CA ALA A 110 -12.81 -17.36 -1.34
C ALA A 110 -11.58 -16.44 -1.26
N ASP A 111 -10.45 -16.85 -1.86
CA ASP A 111 -9.17 -16.14 -1.84
C ASP A 111 -8.91 -15.32 -3.12
N LEU A 112 -9.87 -15.27 -4.07
CA LEU A 112 -9.78 -14.53 -5.33
C LEU A 112 -11.03 -13.66 -5.53
N TYR A 113 -11.21 -12.67 -4.66
CA TYR A 113 -12.35 -11.75 -4.73
C TYR A 113 -12.31 -10.85 -5.96
N GLU A 114 -11.12 -10.61 -6.54
CA GLU A 114 -10.98 -9.87 -7.79
C GLU A 114 -11.74 -10.53 -8.93
N ALA A 115 -11.72 -11.86 -8.99
CA ALA A 115 -12.46 -12.59 -10.01
C ALA A 115 -13.98 -12.35 -9.92
N ALA A 116 -14.52 -12.08 -8.74
CA ALA A 116 -15.93 -11.73 -8.57
C ALA A 116 -16.24 -10.31 -9.09
N VAL A 117 -15.30 -9.37 -8.93
CA VAL A 117 -15.41 -8.01 -9.48
C VAL A 117 -15.29 -8.02 -11.00
N ASP A 118 -14.31 -8.73 -11.54
CA ASP A 118 -14.12 -8.85 -12.99
C ASP A 118 -15.29 -9.64 -13.64
N LEU A 119 -15.87 -10.62 -12.95
CA LEU A 119 -17.12 -11.27 -13.37
C LEU A 119 -18.27 -10.28 -13.45
N GLY A 120 -18.41 -9.39 -12.46
CA GLY A 120 -19.42 -8.34 -12.48
C GLY A 120 -19.26 -7.40 -13.67
N ARG A 121 -18.03 -6.93 -13.92
CA ARG A 121 -17.70 -6.13 -15.11
C ARG A 121 -18.07 -6.87 -16.41
N ASN A 122 -17.68 -8.13 -16.55
CA ASN A 122 -17.98 -8.93 -17.74
C ASN A 122 -19.52 -9.06 -17.94
N LEU A 123 -20.27 -9.39 -16.89
CA LEU A 123 -21.74 -9.49 -16.94
C LEU A 123 -22.42 -8.17 -17.30
N ARG A 124 -21.92 -7.04 -16.76
CA ARG A 124 -22.41 -5.71 -17.12
C ARG A 124 -22.17 -5.39 -18.59
N LEU A 125 -21.01 -5.77 -19.15
CA LEU A 125 -20.73 -5.61 -20.59
C LEU A 125 -21.67 -6.46 -21.46
N GLN A 126 -22.18 -7.58 -20.95
CA GLN A 126 -23.22 -8.39 -21.61
C GLN A 126 -24.65 -7.81 -21.44
N GLY A 127 -24.84 -6.70 -20.73
CA GLY A 127 -26.17 -6.15 -20.43
C GLY A 127 -26.92 -6.84 -19.28
N ARG A 128 -26.27 -7.77 -18.56
CA ARG A 128 -26.87 -8.55 -17.47
C ARG A 128 -26.66 -7.88 -16.11
N PHE A 129 -27.32 -6.74 -15.90
CA PHE A 129 -27.01 -5.81 -14.81
C PHE A 129 -27.31 -6.34 -13.41
N GLU A 130 -28.43 -7.03 -13.20
CA GLU A 130 -28.78 -7.62 -11.89
C GLU A 130 -27.76 -8.70 -11.47
N GLU A 131 -27.29 -9.48 -12.45
CA GLU A 131 -26.27 -10.51 -12.21
C GLU A 131 -24.91 -9.88 -11.94
N ALA A 132 -24.57 -8.78 -12.62
CA ALA A 132 -23.36 -8.01 -12.36
C ALA A 132 -23.31 -7.51 -10.91
N VAL A 133 -24.39 -6.85 -10.45
CA VAL A 133 -24.53 -6.40 -9.05
C VAL A 133 -24.33 -7.58 -8.09
N LYS A 134 -24.95 -8.73 -8.36
CA LYS A 134 -24.84 -9.92 -7.51
C LYS A 134 -23.42 -10.48 -7.48
N ALA A 135 -22.72 -10.50 -8.61
CA ALA A 135 -21.34 -10.97 -8.73
C ALA A 135 -20.39 -10.04 -7.97
N THR A 136 -20.41 -8.73 -8.24
CA THR A 136 -19.53 -7.74 -7.60
C THR A 136 -19.77 -7.68 -6.09
N ARG A 137 -21.02 -7.81 -5.63
CA ARG A 137 -21.33 -7.83 -4.19
C ARG A 137 -20.65 -8.96 -3.41
N ARG A 138 -20.26 -10.06 -4.06
CA ARG A 138 -19.54 -11.16 -3.40
C ARG A 138 -18.15 -10.73 -2.92
N ALA A 139 -17.52 -9.76 -3.59
CA ALA A 139 -16.21 -9.25 -3.18
C ALA A 139 -16.21 -8.69 -1.76
N PHE A 140 -17.27 -7.95 -1.36
CA PHE A 140 -17.39 -7.38 0.00
C PHE A 140 -17.59 -8.41 1.10
N GLY A 141 -17.94 -9.66 0.76
CA GLY A 141 -17.98 -10.78 1.70
C GLY A 141 -16.59 -11.34 2.00
N GLN A 142 -15.60 -11.05 1.16
CA GLN A 142 -14.25 -11.62 1.18
C GLN A 142 -13.22 -10.55 1.60
N ASP A 143 -13.22 -9.39 0.93
CA ASP A 143 -12.39 -8.24 1.28
C ASP A 143 -13.17 -6.93 1.15
N ARG A 144 -13.32 -6.22 2.27
CA ARG A 144 -14.01 -4.92 2.34
C ARG A 144 -13.09 -3.73 2.06
N THR A 145 -11.81 -4.00 1.81
CA THR A 145 -10.76 -3.01 1.50
C THR A 145 -10.47 -2.88 0.01
N TYR A 146 -11.03 -3.76 -0.82
CA TYR A 146 -10.83 -3.69 -2.26
C TYR A 146 -11.65 -2.57 -2.90
N VAL A 147 -11.01 -1.42 -3.13
CA VAL A 147 -11.68 -0.20 -3.62
C VAL A 147 -12.32 -0.38 -4.99
N ARG A 148 -11.67 -1.10 -5.90
CA ARG A 148 -12.24 -1.39 -7.24
C ARG A 148 -13.61 -2.07 -7.17
N ALA A 149 -13.89 -2.84 -6.11
CA ALA A 149 -15.23 -3.43 -5.91
C ALA A 149 -16.32 -2.36 -5.69
N TYR A 150 -16.01 -1.25 -5.00
CA TYR A 150 -16.96 -0.14 -4.81
C TYR A 150 -17.21 0.60 -6.12
N VAL A 151 -16.16 0.82 -6.92
CA VAL A 151 -16.26 1.48 -8.24
C VAL A 151 -17.06 0.62 -9.22
N GLU A 152 -16.76 -0.67 -9.33
CA GLU A 152 -17.51 -1.55 -10.23
C GLU A 152 -18.95 -1.77 -9.75
N LEU A 153 -19.19 -1.91 -8.44
CA LEU A 153 -20.56 -2.03 -7.93
C LEU A 153 -21.36 -0.75 -8.17
N PHE A 154 -20.73 0.43 -8.08
CA PHE A 154 -21.35 1.69 -8.46
C PHE A 154 -21.76 1.66 -9.94
N ARG A 155 -20.85 1.29 -10.85
CA ARG A 155 -21.13 1.19 -12.29
C ARG A 155 -22.24 0.19 -12.60
N ASP A 156 -22.27 -0.93 -11.88
CA ASP A 156 -23.32 -1.94 -11.98
C ASP A 156 -24.69 -1.37 -11.57
N TYR A 157 -24.77 -0.62 -10.47
CA TYR A 157 -26.01 0.05 -10.07
C TYR A 157 -26.45 1.16 -11.01
N ILE A 158 -25.51 1.93 -11.58
CA ILE A 158 -25.84 2.92 -12.61
C ILE A 158 -26.44 2.24 -13.85
N ALA A 159 -25.84 1.14 -14.31
CA ALA A 159 -26.35 0.38 -15.46
C ALA A 159 -27.74 -0.24 -15.17
N LEU A 160 -27.98 -0.65 -13.93
CA LEU A 160 -29.28 -1.13 -13.46
C LEU A 160 -30.33 -0.01 -13.31
N GLY A 161 -29.92 1.27 -13.34
CA GLY A 161 -30.79 2.42 -13.11
C GLY A 161 -31.03 2.77 -11.63
N ASP A 162 -30.43 2.04 -10.69
CA ASP A 162 -30.54 2.32 -9.24
C ASP A 162 -29.49 3.35 -8.80
N SER A 163 -29.78 4.61 -9.12
CA SER A 163 -28.94 5.74 -8.75
C SER A 163 -28.76 5.93 -7.25
N SER A 164 -29.75 5.53 -6.43
CA SER A 164 -29.69 5.67 -4.98
C SER A 164 -28.69 4.69 -4.39
N ALA A 165 -28.72 3.42 -4.82
CA ALA A 165 -27.74 2.42 -4.42
C ALA A 165 -26.35 2.74 -4.95
N ALA A 166 -26.25 3.29 -6.17
CA ALA A 166 -25.00 3.74 -6.76
C ALA A 166 -24.32 4.80 -5.86
N LEU A 167 -25.02 5.91 -5.57
CA LEU A 167 -24.48 6.99 -4.72
C LEU A 167 -24.10 6.50 -3.31
N ASN A 168 -24.93 5.66 -2.72
CA ASN A 168 -24.65 5.08 -1.40
C ASN A 168 -23.37 4.26 -1.43
N THR A 169 -23.17 3.45 -2.48
CA THR A 169 -21.97 2.63 -2.65
C THR A 169 -20.70 3.48 -2.72
N LEU A 170 -20.67 4.53 -3.55
CA LEU A 170 -19.52 5.43 -3.62
C LEU A 170 -19.27 6.16 -2.31
N ARG A 171 -20.31 6.72 -1.68
CA ARG A 171 -20.17 7.43 -0.40
C ARG A 171 -19.60 6.52 0.69
N ARG A 172 -20.06 5.27 0.77
CA ARG A 172 -19.55 4.29 1.73
C ARG A 172 -18.09 3.91 1.45
N GLY A 173 -17.73 3.74 0.19
CA GLY A 173 -16.34 3.54 -0.22
C GLY A 173 -15.48 4.74 0.19
N TYR A 174 -15.88 5.94 -0.22
CA TYR A 174 -15.12 7.17 -0.06
C TYR A 174 -14.87 7.57 1.40
N VAL A 175 -15.88 7.43 2.26
CA VAL A 175 -15.76 7.71 3.70
C VAL A 175 -14.62 6.90 4.34
N ARG A 176 -14.35 5.70 3.82
CA ARG A 176 -13.28 4.84 4.30
C ARG A 176 -11.98 5.00 3.51
N PHE A 177 -12.10 5.03 2.19
CA PHE A 177 -11.00 4.99 1.24
C PHE A 177 -11.03 6.29 0.43
N PRO A 178 -10.22 7.30 0.77
CA PRO A 178 -10.21 8.59 0.07
C PRO A 178 -9.52 8.49 -1.31
N TYR A 179 -9.92 7.55 -2.15
CA TYR A 179 -9.26 7.21 -3.41
C TYR A 179 -9.69 8.12 -4.55
N GLU A 180 -8.76 8.31 -5.48
CA GLU A 180 -9.01 9.10 -6.68
C GLU A 180 -10.20 8.56 -7.46
N GLU A 181 -10.23 7.25 -7.74
CA GLU A 181 -11.29 6.66 -8.56
C GLU A 181 -12.69 6.89 -7.95
N LEU A 182 -12.84 6.67 -6.65
CA LEU A 182 -14.11 6.87 -5.94
C LEU A 182 -14.57 8.33 -6.01
N LEU A 183 -13.63 9.25 -5.85
CA LEU A 183 -13.90 10.69 -5.86
C LEU A 183 -14.20 11.19 -7.27
N GLY A 184 -13.48 10.69 -8.28
CA GLY A 184 -13.74 10.93 -9.68
C GLY A 184 -15.12 10.45 -10.11
N GLU A 185 -15.54 9.24 -9.68
CA GLU A 185 -16.90 8.75 -9.95
C GLU A 185 -17.97 9.59 -9.25
N LEU A 186 -17.70 10.12 -8.03
CA LEU A 186 -18.61 11.06 -7.35
C LEU A 186 -18.75 12.37 -8.12
N VAL A 187 -17.64 12.94 -8.62
CA VAL A 187 -17.66 14.14 -9.47
C VAL A 187 -18.49 13.89 -10.73
N GLY A 188 -18.21 12.80 -11.46
CA GLY A 188 -18.97 12.43 -12.66
C GLY A 188 -20.46 12.23 -12.39
N PHE A 189 -20.81 11.59 -11.27
CA PHE A 189 -22.20 11.35 -10.86
C PHE A 189 -22.98 12.65 -10.63
N TRP A 190 -22.39 13.64 -9.96
CA TRP A 190 -23.06 14.92 -9.68
C TRP A 190 -23.08 15.84 -10.90
N ARG A 191 -22.04 15.78 -11.73
CA ARG A 191 -22.01 16.46 -13.03
C ARG A 191 -23.16 16.02 -13.92
N GLY A 192 -23.39 14.70 -14.03
CA GLY A 192 -24.51 14.16 -14.82
C GLY A 192 -25.90 14.57 -14.32
N ARG A 193 -26.02 15.05 -13.07
CA ARG A 193 -27.27 15.55 -12.49
C ARG A 193 -27.45 17.06 -12.55
N GLY A 194 -26.38 17.80 -12.86
CA GLY A 194 -26.41 19.26 -12.79
C GLY A 194 -26.54 19.81 -11.36
N GLU A 195 -26.15 19.05 -10.34
CA GLU A 195 -26.21 19.47 -8.93
C GLU A 195 -24.94 20.21 -8.54
N ALA A 196 -24.90 21.52 -8.81
CA ALA A 196 -23.69 22.35 -8.73
C ALA A 196 -23.00 22.31 -7.36
N ASP A 197 -23.74 22.38 -6.25
CA ASP A 197 -23.12 22.44 -4.92
C ASP A 197 -22.43 21.12 -4.53
N SER A 198 -23.09 19.98 -4.78
CA SER A 198 -22.48 18.67 -4.51
C SER A 198 -21.30 18.42 -5.45
N LEU A 199 -21.44 18.80 -6.72
CA LEU A 199 -20.36 18.72 -7.69
C LEU A 199 -19.12 19.51 -7.24
N ALA A 200 -19.31 20.78 -6.88
CA ALA A 200 -18.23 21.65 -6.44
C ALA A 200 -17.53 21.07 -5.21
N ALA A 201 -18.29 20.61 -4.21
CA ALA A 201 -17.71 20.04 -2.99
C ALA A 201 -16.79 18.84 -3.26
N TYR A 202 -17.23 17.89 -4.10
CA TYR A 202 -16.40 16.72 -4.43
C TYR A 202 -15.25 17.06 -5.40
N ALA A 203 -15.44 18.01 -6.31
CA ALA A 203 -14.39 18.46 -7.21
C ALA A 203 -13.26 19.20 -6.46
N GLU A 204 -13.59 20.11 -5.54
CA GLU A 204 -12.61 20.78 -4.68
C GLU A 204 -11.85 19.79 -3.79
N GLU A 205 -12.55 18.79 -3.25
CA GLU A 205 -11.92 17.70 -2.50
C GLU A 205 -10.99 16.85 -3.38
N TYR A 206 -11.37 16.61 -4.64
CA TYR A 206 -10.51 15.94 -5.62
C TYR A 206 -9.23 16.72 -5.84
N LEU A 207 -9.33 18.02 -6.15
CA LEU A 207 -8.15 18.86 -6.43
C LEU A 207 -7.20 18.91 -5.23
N ARG A 208 -7.74 18.97 -4.00
CA ARG A 208 -6.94 18.92 -2.77
C ARG A 208 -6.27 17.57 -2.52
N THR A 209 -6.88 16.48 -2.95
CA THR A 209 -6.42 15.11 -2.61
C THR A 209 -5.60 14.49 -3.74
N TYR A 210 -5.87 14.82 -4.99
CA TYR A 210 -5.23 14.32 -6.20
C TYR A 210 -5.01 15.45 -7.22
N PRO A 211 -4.18 16.46 -6.89
CA PRO A 211 -3.94 17.61 -7.78
C PRO A 211 -3.26 17.22 -9.10
N LYS A 212 -2.78 15.99 -9.22
CA LYS A 212 -2.16 15.41 -10.43
C LYS A 212 -2.86 14.13 -10.90
N GLY A 213 -4.09 13.90 -10.43
CA GLY A 213 -4.84 12.69 -10.77
C GLY A 213 -5.28 12.67 -12.25
N PRO A 214 -5.56 11.49 -12.81
CA PRO A 214 -5.86 11.32 -14.24
C PRO A 214 -7.11 12.06 -14.72
N ARG A 215 -8.05 12.38 -13.81
CA ARG A 215 -9.28 13.12 -14.15
C ARG A 215 -9.17 14.63 -13.93
N LEU A 216 -7.97 15.17 -13.70
CA LEU A 216 -7.77 16.58 -13.33
C LEU A 216 -8.51 17.56 -14.26
N ASP A 217 -8.33 17.43 -15.57
CA ASP A 217 -8.96 18.32 -16.56
C ASP A 217 -10.50 18.22 -16.53
N GLU A 218 -11.02 16.99 -16.36
CA GLU A 218 -12.46 16.76 -16.23
C GLU A 218 -13.02 17.42 -14.97
N VAL A 219 -12.30 17.30 -13.85
CA VAL A 219 -12.68 17.88 -12.56
C VAL A 219 -12.63 19.41 -12.60
N LEU A 220 -11.58 20.00 -13.18
CA LEU A 220 -11.46 21.45 -13.35
C LEU A 220 -12.60 22.00 -14.22
N ALA A 221 -12.91 21.33 -15.34
CA ALA A 221 -14.04 21.72 -16.19
C ALA A 221 -15.38 21.62 -15.46
N ALA A 222 -15.58 20.58 -14.65
CA ALA A 222 -16.78 20.40 -13.86
C ALA A 222 -16.92 21.47 -12.76
N LEU A 223 -15.82 21.85 -12.12
CA LEU A 223 -15.79 22.89 -11.10
C LEU A 223 -16.03 24.29 -11.69
N ALA A 224 -15.42 24.60 -12.84
CA ALA A 224 -15.66 25.85 -13.56
C ALA A 224 -17.15 26.00 -13.97
N TRP A 225 -17.80 24.89 -14.36
CA TRP A 225 -19.24 24.90 -14.62
C TRP A 225 -20.06 25.14 -13.34
N ALA A 226 -19.69 24.52 -12.22
CA ALA A 226 -20.42 24.64 -10.95
C ALA A 226 -20.21 26.01 -10.26
N ARG A 227 -19.06 26.65 -10.49
CA ARG A 227 -18.60 27.89 -9.85
C ARG A 227 -17.92 28.81 -10.88
N PRO A 228 -18.67 29.39 -11.84
CA PRO A 228 -18.11 30.14 -12.96
C PRO A 228 -17.39 31.43 -12.54
N ASP A 229 -17.74 32.00 -11.38
CA ASP A 229 -17.13 33.23 -10.86
C ASP A 229 -15.84 32.98 -10.06
N THR A 230 -15.40 31.72 -9.95
CA THR A 230 -14.18 31.36 -9.22
C THR A 230 -13.16 30.77 -10.20
N LEU A 231 -11.99 31.40 -10.30
CA LEU A 231 -10.85 30.86 -11.02
C LEU A 231 -10.20 29.76 -10.18
N TYR A 232 -10.07 28.58 -10.77
CA TYR A 232 -9.35 27.45 -10.19
C TYR A 232 -8.27 27.01 -11.17
N GLU A 233 -7.01 27.11 -10.75
CA GLU A 233 -5.87 26.58 -11.48
C GLU A 233 -5.30 25.36 -10.77
N ALA A 234 -4.74 24.41 -11.52
CA ALA A 234 -4.07 23.24 -10.95
C ALA A 234 -2.95 23.63 -9.94
N GLY A 235 -2.37 24.82 -10.08
CA GLY A 235 -1.35 25.38 -9.19
C GLY A 235 -1.87 25.91 -7.85
N ASP A 236 -3.18 26.13 -7.70
CA ASP A 236 -3.78 26.69 -6.47
C ASP A 236 -3.82 25.69 -5.32
N TYR A 237 -3.62 24.41 -5.61
CA TYR A 237 -3.55 23.31 -4.64
C TYR A 237 -2.11 22.82 -4.55
N PRO A 238 -1.20 23.58 -3.90
CA PRO A 238 0.21 23.23 -3.89
C PRO A 238 0.43 21.83 -3.30
N ASP A 239 1.35 21.07 -3.91
CA ASP A 239 1.93 19.81 -3.40
C ASP A 239 2.35 19.90 -1.91
N ASN A 240 2.54 21.13 -1.43
CA ASN A 240 2.95 21.50 -0.09
C ASN A 240 1.94 22.44 0.59
N ALA A 241 0.65 22.10 0.66
CA ALA A 241 -0.27 22.78 1.61
C ALA A 241 0.52 23.01 2.91
N PRO A 242 0.74 24.27 3.33
CA PRO A 242 1.89 24.64 4.13
C PRO A 242 1.88 23.80 5.40
N TYR A 243 2.77 22.81 5.43
CA TYR A 243 2.94 22.03 6.64
C TYR A 243 3.40 23.05 7.67
N PRO A 244 2.68 23.24 8.79
CA PRO A 244 3.07 24.23 9.77
C PRO A 244 4.53 23.95 10.13
N VAL A 245 5.36 24.96 9.88
CA VAL A 245 6.81 24.90 10.11
C VAL A 245 6.98 24.54 11.58
N SER A 246 7.77 23.50 11.85
CA SER A 246 8.09 23.13 13.22
C SER A 246 8.74 24.31 13.92
N ARG A 247 8.42 24.53 15.21
CA ARG A 247 9.21 25.43 16.06
C ARG A 247 10.53 24.81 16.51
N ALA A 248 10.78 23.54 16.18
CA ALA A 248 12.06 22.88 16.38
C ALA A 248 13.13 23.50 15.45
N PRO A 249 14.39 23.59 15.90
CA PRO A 249 15.47 24.18 15.11
C PRO A 249 15.66 23.44 13.77
N GLU A 250 16.22 24.14 12.77
CA GLU A 250 16.24 23.68 11.37
C GLU A 250 17.03 22.39 11.11
N ASP A 251 17.94 22.05 12.03
CA ASP A 251 18.72 20.81 12.14
C ASP A 251 17.89 19.60 12.61
N ASP A 252 16.75 19.86 13.26
CA ASP A 252 15.86 18.87 13.87
C ASP A 252 14.75 18.36 12.91
N ARG A 253 14.77 18.81 11.65
CA ARG A 253 13.83 18.39 10.59
C ARG A 253 14.09 16.96 10.09
N GLY A 254 15.22 16.37 10.45
CA GLY A 254 15.67 15.06 10.03
C GLY A 254 15.31 13.92 11.00
N MET A 255 15.45 12.69 10.51
CA MET A 255 15.63 11.55 11.41
C MET A 255 17.10 11.52 11.87
N PRO A 256 17.44 10.99 13.04
CA PRO A 256 18.83 10.92 13.48
C PRO A 256 19.65 9.96 12.60
N ASP A 257 20.80 10.43 12.12
CA ASP A 257 21.76 9.62 11.37
C ASP A 257 22.34 8.52 12.25
N GLY A 258 22.42 7.30 11.71
CA GLY A 258 22.98 6.14 12.39
C GLY A 258 22.18 5.66 13.61
N LEU A 259 20.91 6.07 13.76
CA LEU A 259 20.06 5.61 14.86
C LEU A 259 19.61 4.17 14.62
N ARG A 260 19.90 3.30 15.59
CA ARG A 260 19.30 1.97 15.68
C ARG A 260 18.60 1.76 17.01
N ILE A 261 17.27 1.63 16.99
CA ILE A 261 16.46 1.32 18.17
C ILE A 261 16.04 -0.14 18.15
N LYS A 262 16.22 -0.83 19.28
CA LYS A 262 15.65 -2.16 19.51
C LYS A 262 14.42 -2.08 20.41
N TYR A 263 13.43 -2.91 20.09
CA TYR A 263 12.19 -3.05 20.83
C TYR A 263 11.93 -4.51 21.18
N ASN A 264 11.36 -4.73 22.36
CA ASN A 264 10.75 -5.99 22.74
C ASN A 264 9.27 -5.98 22.37
N VAL A 265 8.81 -7.03 21.66
CA VAL A 265 7.40 -7.21 21.30
C VAL A 265 6.81 -8.26 22.21
N ARG A 266 5.69 -7.95 22.88
CA ARG A 266 5.05 -8.80 23.87
C ARG A 266 3.55 -8.88 23.68
N TRP A 267 2.96 -10.00 24.07
CA TRP A 267 1.53 -10.14 24.30
C TRP A 267 1.32 -10.53 25.76
N SER A 268 0.71 -9.62 26.53
CA SER A 268 0.69 -9.73 27.99
C SER A 268 2.12 -9.98 28.54
N ILE A 269 2.32 -11.04 29.31
CA ILE A 269 3.61 -11.44 29.86
C ILE A 269 4.49 -12.21 28.86
N PHE A 270 3.97 -12.68 27.73
CA PHE A 270 4.73 -13.50 26.77
C PHE A 270 5.54 -12.63 25.81
N LYS A 271 6.84 -12.91 25.67
CA LYS A 271 7.68 -12.27 24.65
C LYS A 271 7.37 -12.92 23.29
N LEU A 272 6.83 -12.14 22.37
CA LEU A 272 6.56 -12.58 21.00
C LEU A 272 7.80 -12.49 20.13
N GLY A 273 8.68 -11.53 20.39
CA GLY A 273 9.85 -11.30 19.55
C GLY A 273 10.49 -9.94 19.76
N THR A 274 11.15 -9.45 18.70
CA THR A 274 11.84 -8.17 18.69
C THR A 274 11.54 -7.40 17.41
N LEU A 275 11.52 -6.07 17.50
CA LEU A 275 11.53 -5.18 16.35
C LEU A 275 12.81 -4.34 16.42
N THR A 276 13.53 -4.23 15.32
CA THR A 276 14.67 -3.30 15.19
C THR A 276 14.33 -2.25 14.17
N VAL A 277 14.58 -0.99 14.48
CA VAL A 277 14.42 0.15 13.56
C VAL A 277 15.78 0.79 13.38
N ASP A 278 16.26 0.85 12.15
CA ASP A 278 17.56 1.37 11.74
C ASP A 278 17.34 2.52 10.77
N VAL A 279 18.01 3.65 11.01
CA VAL A 279 17.84 4.86 10.23
C VAL A 279 19.18 5.39 9.79
N ARG A 280 19.27 5.74 8.51
CA ARG A 280 20.46 6.34 7.91
C ARG A 280 20.10 7.27 6.75
N PRO A 281 20.97 8.21 6.38
CA PRO A 281 20.88 8.92 5.11
C PRO A 281 20.85 7.95 3.93
N GLY A 282 20.11 8.32 2.89
CA GLY A 282 20.05 7.60 1.63
C GLY A 282 20.00 8.58 0.46
N VAL A 283 20.03 8.01 -0.73
CA VAL A 283 19.74 8.71 -1.99
C VAL A 283 18.78 7.83 -2.77
N TYR A 284 17.76 8.44 -3.37
CA TYR A 284 16.82 7.78 -4.26
C TYR A 284 16.55 8.65 -5.48
N ARG A 285 16.77 8.09 -6.68
CA ARG A 285 16.67 8.83 -7.97
C ARG A 285 17.43 10.17 -7.97
N GLY A 286 18.61 10.20 -7.34
CA GLY A 286 19.46 11.40 -7.22
C GLY A 286 19.09 12.35 -6.08
N GLU A 287 17.94 12.17 -5.44
CA GLU A 287 17.47 13.03 -4.35
C GLU A 287 17.88 12.47 -2.97
N PRO A 288 18.33 13.33 -2.04
CA PRO A 288 18.60 12.91 -0.67
C PRO A 288 17.35 12.38 0.04
N THR A 289 17.48 11.25 0.74
CA THR A 289 16.39 10.61 1.50
C THR A 289 16.85 10.20 2.90
N TRP A 290 15.89 9.80 3.74
CA TRP A 290 16.11 8.94 4.90
C TRP A 290 15.77 7.50 4.53
N ARG A 291 16.68 6.57 4.80
CA ARG A 291 16.42 5.14 4.71
C ARG A 291 16.11 4.60 6.11
N ALA A 292 14.89 4.12 6.29
CA ALA A 292 14.47 3.43 7.51
C ALA A 292 14.31 1.94 7.23
N GLN A 293 14.96 1.07 8.01
CA GLN A 293 14.80 -0.38 7.93
C GLN A 293 14.21 -0.91 9.23
N TYR A 294 13.14 -1.68 9.10
CA TYR A 294 12.41 -2.32 10.18
C TYR A 294 12.60 -3.82 10.06
N VAL A 295 13.13 -4.48 11.09
CA VAL A 295 13.34 -5.93 11.12
C VAL A 295 12.55 -6.51 12.27
N ALA A 296 11.45 -7.21 11.95
CA ALA A 296 10.65 -7.94 12.91
C ALA A 296 11.12 -9.39 12.97
N ARG A 297 11.47 -9.86 14.17
CA ARG A 297 11.89 -11.25 14.41
C ARG A 297 10.99 -11.88 15.45
N SER A 298 10.48 -13.07 15.15
CA SER A 298 9.79 -13.88 16.14
C SER A 298 10.79 -14.44 17.16
N GLY A 299 10.37 -14.45 18.43
CA GLY A 299 11.04 -15.15 19.52
C GLY A 299 10.37 -16.47 19.89
N LEU A 300 9.33 -16.88 19.16
CA LEU A 300 8.60 -18.12 19.38
C LEU A 300 9.25 -19.26 18.58
N PRO A 301 9.53 -20.43 19.20
CA PRO A 301 10.31 -21.51 18.56
C PRO A 301 9.58 -22.16 17.38
N PHE A 302 8.26 -22.00 17.27
CA PHE A 302 7.42 -22.55 16.21
C PHE A 302 6.98 -21.51 15.17
N VAL A 303 7.45 -20.25 15.29
CA VAL A 303 7.19 -19.20 14.31
C VAL A 303 8.53 -18.69 13.82
N ALA A 304 9.02 -19.26 12.71
CA ALA A 304 10.18 -18.74 12.00
C ALA A 304 9.71 -17.53 11.17
N LEU A 305 9.83 -16.33 11.74
CA LEU A 305 9.47 -15.08 11.07
C LEU A 305 10.62 -14.09 11.19
N THR A 306 11.15 -13.67 10.05
CA THR A 306 12.06 -12.54 9.91
C THR A 306 11.56 -11.68 8.76
N ASP A 307 10.71 -10.71 9.09
CA ASP A 307 10.19 -9.77 8.10
C ASP A 307 11.03 -8.50 8.12
N THR A 308 11.38 -8.01 6.94
CA THR A 308 12.17 -6.81 6.75
C THR A 308 11.39 -5.82 5.90
N PHE A 309 11.19 -4.61 6.41
CA PHE A 309 10.58 -3.50 5.69
C PHE A 309 11.63 -2.41 5.53
N ARG A 310 11.78 -1.86 4.33
CA ARG A 310 12.72 -0.78 4.02
C ARG A 310 11.92 0.36 3.41
N ALA A 311 11.98 1.53 4.01
CA ALA A 311 11.32 2.73 3.51
C ALA A 311 12.36 3.79 3.18
N GLN A 312 12.18 4.48 2.06
CA GLN A 312 12.88 5.70 1.71
C GLN A 312 11.91 6.86 1.87
N LEU A 313 12.22 7.78 2.78
CA LEU A 313 11.43 8.99 3.03
C LEU A 313 12.18 10.20 2.49
N ASP A 314 11.45 11.21 2.02
CA ASP A 314 12.02 12.54 1.80
C ASP A 314 12.70 13.04 3.10
N ARG A 315 13.83 13.75 2.97
CA ARG A 315 14.53 14.42 4.07
C ARG A 315 13.64 15.25 4.99
N ARG A 316 12.57 15.86 4.45
CA ARG A 316 11.59 16.67 5.21
C ARG A 316 10.46 15.85 5.85
N LEU A 317 10.48 14.52 5.72
CA LEU A 317 9.45 13.61 6.23
C LEU A 317 8.03 14.00 5.77
N ARG A 318 7.91 14.46 4.52
CA ARG A 318 6.62 14.79 3.89
C ARG A 318 5.92 13.54 3.39
N HIS A 319 6.68 12.54 2.94
CA HIS A 319 6.14 11.32 2.34
C HIS A 319 7.21 10.25 2.17
N THR A 320 6.78 9.04 1.83
CA THR A 320 7.60 7.90 1.43
C THR A 320 7.70 7.83 -0.09
N VAL A 321 8.92 7.77 -0.63
CA VAL A 321 9.19 7.69 -2.08
C VAL A 321 9.37 6.26 -2.58
N ARG A 322 9.85 5.35 -1.74
CA ARG A 322 9.93 3.91 -2.05
C ARG A 322 9.79 3.09 -0.77
N MET A 323 9.12 1.95 -0.87
CA MET A 323 9.09 0.94 0.18
C MET A 323 9.33 -0.45 -0.39
N ASP A 324 10.25 -1.20 0.18
CA ASP A 324 10.48 -2.62 -0.12
C ASP A 324 10.14 -3.47 1.11
N MET A 325 9.27 -4.45 0.96
CA MET A 325 8.82 -5.36 2.01
C MET A 325 9.23 -6.78 1.66
N PHE A 326 9.92 -7.43 2.59
CA PHE A 326 10.31 -8.83 2.53
C PHE A 326 9.64 -9.51 3.71
N TYR A 327 8.54 -10.22 3.48
CA TYR A 327 7.74 -10.75 4.57
C TYR A 327 7.13 -12.10 4.24
N HIS A 328 6.74 -12.83 5.29
CA HIS A 328 6.10 -14.12 5.14
C HIS A 328 4.58 -13.95 5.10
N GLU A 329 3.96 -14.35 4.00
CA GLU A 329 2.50 -14.37 3.84
C GLU A 329 2.03 -15.76 3.40
N LYS A 330 1.04 -16.32 4.11
CA LYS A 330 0.44 -17.63 3.79
C LYS A 330 1.48 -18.78 3.68
N GLY A 331 2.60 -18.67 4.40
CA GLY A 331 3.69 -19.65 4.38
C GLY A 331 4.65 -19.52 3.19
N LEU A 332 4.51 -18.46 2.39
CA LEU A 332 5.41 -18.09 1.30
C LEU A 332 6.16 -16.81 1.67
N VAL A 333 7.36 -16.65 1.14
CA VAL A 333 8.03 -15.34 1.15
C VAL A 333 7.44 -14.49 0.03
N SER A 334 7.06 -13.26 0.37
CA SER A 334 6.63 -12.24 -0.56
C SER A 334 7.61 -11.07 -0.53
N VAL A 335 7.95 -10.59 -1.73
CA VAL A 335 8.62 -9.30 -1.91
C VAL A 335 7.63 -8.33 -2.53
N LYS A 336 7.42 -7.19 -1.88
CA LYS A 336 6.52 -6.12 -2.36
C LYS A 336 7.28 -4.80 -2.40
N THR A 337 7.27 -4.15 -3.55
CA THR A 337 7.85 -2.82 -3.76
C THR A 337 6.75 -1.83 -4.09
N TYR A 338 6.68 -0.75 -3.33
CA TYR A 338 5.91 0.45 -3.67
C TYR A 338 6.89 1.53 -4.13
N GLU A 339 6.56 2.19 -5.23
CA GLU A 339 7.34 3.26 -5.78
C GLU A 339 6.44 4.46 -6.07
N ASN A 340 6.71 5.57 -5.38
CA ASN A 340 5.85 6.76 -5.39
C ASN A 340 6.55 7.89 -6.11
N ASP A 341 6.03 8.27 -7.28
CA ASP A 341 6.50 9.42 -8.04
C ASP A 341 5.60 10.63 -7.79
N TYR A 342 5.98 11.45 -6.81
CA TYR A 342 5.26 12.68 -6.49
C TYR A 342 5.38 13.76 -7.58
N ARG A 343 6.30 13.61 -8.55
CA ARG A 343 6.38 14.55 -9.68
C ARG A 343 5.21 14.32 -10.63
N THR A 344 4.93 13.06 -10.95
CA THR A 344 3.83 12.65 -11.83
C THR A 344 2.51 12.48 -11.07
N GLY A 345 2.56 12.24 -9.76
CA GLY A 345 1.36 11.97 -8.95
C GLY A 345 0.90 10.52 -9.03
N TRP A 346 1.81 9.57 -9.24
CA TRP A 346 1.48 8.15 -9.39
C TRP A 346 2.26 7.26 -8.42
N SER A 347 1.62 6.19 -7.98
CA SER A 347 2.21 5.09 -7.23
C SER A 347 2.16 3.82 -8.06
N GLU A 348 3.25 3.06 -8.04
CA GLU A 348 3.31 1.71 -8.59
C GLU A 348 3.57 0.69 -7.49
N VAL A 349 2.92 -0.46 -7.60
CA VAL A 349 3.01 -1.57 -6.67
C VAL A 349 3.38 -2.83 -7.43
N ARG A 350 4.53 -3.41 -7.09
CA ARG A 350 5.11 -4.58 -7.74
C ARG A 350 5.32 -5.66 -6.69
N VAL A 351 4.78 -6.85 -6.92
CA VAL A 351 4.85 -7.96 -5.95
C VAL A 351 5.32 -9.23 -6.62
N VAL A 352 6.23 -9.93 -5.95
CA VAL A 352 6.65 -11.28 -6.28
C VAL A 352 6.29 -12.17 -5.09
N PHE A 353 5.42 -13.15 -5.31
CA PHE A 353 5.05 -14.15 -4.29
C PHE A 353 5.70 -15.49 -4.60
N GLY A 354 6.20 -16.16 -3.55
CA GLY A 354 6.67 -17.55 -3.65
C GLY A 354 7.88 -17.76 -4.59
N GLY A 355 8.51 -16.68 -5.05
CA GLY A 355 9.71 -16.72 -5.90
C GLY A 355 9.47 -16.65 -7.40
N ASN A 356 8.23 -16.49 -7.89
CA ASN A 356 7.97 -16.28 -9.33
C ASN A 356 6.57 -15.77 -9.68
N TRP A 357 5.57 -15.69 -8.79
CA TRP A 357 4.25 -15.18 -9.18
C TRP A 357 4.17 -13.66 -9.08
N TRP A 358 3.92 -12.97 -10.19
CA TRP A 358 3.93 -11.51 -10.25
C TRP A 358 2.55 -10.87 -10.14
N LEU A 359 2.51 -9.72 -9.46
CA LEU A 359 1.36 -8.83 -9.41
C LEU A 359 1.86 -7.40 -9.60
N TYR A 360 1.22 -6.68 -10.51
CA TYR A 360 1.40 -5.24 -10.71
C TYR A 360 0.08 -4.53 -10.42
N ASP A 361 0.18 -3.35 -9.82
CA ASP A 361 -0.89 -2.39 -9.69
C ASP A 361 -0.32 -0.96 -9.75
N ALA A 362 -1.13 0.00 -10.17
CA ALA A 362 -0.74 1.40 -10.18
C ALA A 362 -1.97 2.28 -9.94
N HIS A 363 -1.80 3.36 -9.19
CA HIS A 363 -2.88 4.27 -8.87
C HIS A 363 -2.39 5.69 -8.63
N PRO A 364 -3.28 6.70 -8.75
CA PRO A 364 -2.96 8.08 -8.43
C PRO A 364 -2.52 8.22 -6.97
N LEU A 365 -1.62 9.18 -6.72
CA LEU A 365 -0.94 9.38 -5.46
C LEU A 365 -1.38 10.71 -4.83
N PRO A 366 -1.78 10.73 -3.54
CA PRO A 366 -2.06 11.96 -2.84
C PRO A 366 -0.76 12.73 -2.54
N PRO A 367 -0.83 14.04 -2.25
CA PRO A 367 0.36 14.88 -2.00
C PRO A 367 1.29 14.37 -0.88
N SER A 368 0.76 13.54 0.02
CA SER A 368 1.50 12.92 1.10
C SER A 368 0.93 11.54 1.38
N ALA A 369 1.74 10.51 1.17
CA ALA A 369 1.47 9.16 1.62
C ALA A 369 2.68 8.57 2.36
N PHE A 370 2.39 7.73 3.33
CA PHE A 370 3.35 6.95 4.09
C PHE A 370 3.05 5.47 3.95
N ASP A 371 3.98 4.62 4.31
CA ASP A 371 3.67 3.21 4.51
C ASP A 371 3.37 2.90 5.99
N ALA A 372 2.90 1.68 6.23
CA ALA A 372 2.48 1.23 7.56
C ALA A 372 3.57 1.36 8.64
N THR A 373 4.85 1.36 8.25
CA THR A 373 6.01 1.44 9.13
C THR A 373 6.54 2.86 9.24
N SER A 374 6.61 3.60 8.13
CA SER A 374 7.15 4.97 8.09
C SER A 374 6.25 6.02 8.70
N GLN A 375 4.93 5.76 8.84
CA GLN A 375 4.03 6.63 9.60
C GLN A 375 4.50 6.87 11.05
N LEU A 376 5.35 6.01 11.61
CA LEU A 376 6.01 6.21 12.90
C LEU A 376 6.77 7.55 12.97
N TRP A 377 7.45 7.91 11.88
CA TRP A 377 8.24 9.13 11.79
C TRP A 377 7.39 10.37 11.55
N PHE A 378 6.26 10.20 10.86
CA PHE A 378 5.22 11.22 10.81
C PHE A 378 4.61 11.46 12.20
N ALA A 379 4.30 10.41 12.95
CA ALA A 379 3.82 10.51 14.33
C ALA A 379 4.82 11.23 15.24
N ARG A 380 6.12 10.91 15.15
CA ARG A 380 7.19 11.64 15.85
C ARG A 380 7.15 13.13 15.53
N ARG A 381 7.00 13.50 14.25
CA ARG A 381 6.91 14.90 13.83
C ARG A 381 5.71 15.59 14.48
N LEU A 382 4.54 14.97 14.49
CA LEU A 382 3.33 15.49 15.13
C LEU A 382 3.51 15.71 16.64
N VAL A 383 4.18 14.75 17.30
CA VAL A 383 4.54 14.82 18.72
C VAL A 383 5.43 16.02 19.01
N LEU A 384 6.51 16.21 18.24
CA LEU A 384 7.43 17.36 18.39
C LEU A 384 6.72 18.70 18.11
N GLN A 385 5.74 18.69 17.22
CA GLN A 385 4.90 19.86 16.90
C GLN A 385 3.74 20.08 17.88
N ARG A 386 3.52 19.17 18.84
CA ARG A 386 2.38 19.18 19.78
C ARG A 386 1.02 19.33 19.09
N ARG A 387 0.85 18.70 17.93
CA ARG A 387 -0.39 18.79 17.16
C ARG A 387 -0.87 17.43 16.70
N SER A 388 -2.18 17.20 16.77
CA SER A 388 -2.83 16.05 16.16
C SER A 388 -2.83 16.14 14.63
N GLY A 389 -3.00 15.00 13.97
CA GLY A 389 -3.06 14.95 12.52
C GLY A 389 -3.48 13.59 12.01
N THR A 390 -3.59 13.49 10.68
CA THR A 390 -3.96 12.26 9.99
C THR A 390 -2.84 11.89 9.03
N ALA A 391 -2.34 10.66 9.13
CA ALA A 391 -1.45 10.08 8.13
C ALA A 391 -2.30 9.39 7.06
N VAL A 392 -1.95 9.57 5.79
CA VAL A 392 -2.47 8.76 4.70
C VAL A 392 -1.47 7.63 4.48
N CYS A 393 -1.93 6.39 4.65
CA CYS A 393 -1.09 5.21 4.54
C CYS A 393 -1.42 4.44 3.27
N GLU A 394 -0.39 4.18 2.47
CA GLU A 394 -0.42 3.19 1.40
C GLU A 394 -0.64 1.79 1.99
N ILE A 395 -1.64 1.11 1.50
CA ILE A 395 -2.02 -0.27 1.80
C ILE A 395 -2.14 -1.01 0.47
N SER A 396 -2.45 -2.32 0.49
CA SER A 396 -2.61 -3.04 -0.78
C SER A 396 -3.66 -2.38 -1.68
N ARG A 397 -3.18 -1.82 -2.80
CA ARG A 397 -3.98 -1.19 -3.85
C ARG A 397 -4.66 0.09 -3.35
N GLY A 398 -3.88 1.03 -2.76
CA GLY A 398 -4.21 2.43 -2.45
C GLY A 398 -4.18 2.84 -0.97
N PHE A 399 -5.06 3.73 -0.48
CA PHE A 399 -4.86 4.48 0.78
C PHE A 399 -5.89 4.30 1.91
N GLU A 400 -5.41 4.13 3.15
CA GLU A 400 -6.22 4.24 4.37
C GLU A 400 -5.76 5.42 5.24
N LYS A 401 -6.65 5.93 6.07
CA LYS A 401 -6.32 7.03 7.01
C LYS A 401 -5.97 6.46 8.39
N THR A 402 -4.83 6.90 8.94
CA THR A 402 -4.47 6.71 10.36
C THR A 402 -4.64 8.03 11.10
N PHE A 403 -5.53 8.04 12.09
CA PHE A 403 -5.73 9.21 12.96
C PHE A 403 -4.73 9.18 14.11
N ILE A 404 -4.06 10.30 14.35
CA ILE A 404 -3.01 10.44 15.37
C ILE A 404 -3.36 11.62 16.27
N ASN A 405 -3.84 11.34 17.48
CA ASN A 405 -4.18 12.38 18.45
C ASN A 405 -3.05 12.55 19.46
N ILE A 406 -2.59 13.79 19.65
CA ILE A 406 -1.63 14.12 20.68
C ILE A 406 -2.38 14.43 21.97
N LEU A 407 -2.23 13.58 22.99
CA LEU A 407 -2.89 13.77 24.28
C LEU A 407 -2.07 14.67 25.23
N GLY A 408 -0.79 14.87 24.92
CA GLY A 408 0.13 15.69 25.71
C GLY A 408 1.00 14.89 26.68
N PRO A 409 1.67 15.57 27.63
CA PRO A 409 2.54 14.92 28.62
C PRO A 409 1.80 13.87 29.45
N ASP A 410 2.45 12.75 29.73
CA ASP A 410 1.95 11.65 30.57
C ASP A 410 2.90 11.40 31.75
N ARG A 411 2.37 10.84 32.85
CA ARG A 411 3.15 10.59 34.06
C ARG A 411 4.21 9.50 33.89
N LYS A 412 4.21 8.78 32.76
CA LYS A 412 5.20 7.74 32.48
C LYS A 412 6.55 8.35 32.14
N THR A 413 7.58 7.69 32.63
CA THR A 413 8.97 7.97 32.28
C THR A 413 9.62 6.72 31.70
N PHE A 414 10.65 6.93 30.88
CA PHE A 414 11.48 5.85 30.34
C PHE A 414 12.94 6.19 30.56
N ARG A 415 13.77 5.15 30.67
CA ARG A 415 15.21 5.30 30.71
C ARG A 415 15.79 5.12 29.31
N ILE A 416 16.59 6.07 28.85
CA ILE A 416 17.31 6.05 27.58
C ILE A 416 18.80 6.24 27.91
N GLY A 417 19.57 5.15 27.89
CA GLY A 417 20.93 5.18 28.44
C GLY A 417 20.89 5.51 29.93
N GLU A 418 21.54 6.60 30.33
CA GLU A 418 21.56 7.10 31.72
C GLU A 418 20.44 8.11 32.00
N GLU A 419 19.79 8.63 30.96
CA GLU A 419 18.78 9.68 31.09
C GLU A 419 17.40 9.10 31.40
N VAL A 420 16.65 9.79 32.27
CA VAL A 420 15.22 9.52 32.48
C VAL A 420 14.42 10.61 31.79
N VAL A 421 13.62 10.21 30.82
CA VAL A 421 12.78 11.12 30.02
C VAL A 421 11.32 11.01 30.40
N GLY A 422 10.63 12.15 30.39
CA GLY A 422 9.16 12.20 30.38
C GLY A 422 8.59 11.65 29.07
N THR A 423 7.26 11.53 28.99
CA THR A 423 6.61 11.04 27.77
C THR A 423 5.46 11.89 27.31
N ILE A 424 5.25 11.92 26.00
CA ILE A 424 4.07 12.44 25.33
C ILE A 424 3.23 11.24 24.92
N LYS A 425 2.00 11.20 25.39
CA LYS A 425 1.06 10.15 25.03
C LYS A 425 0.29 10.52 23.78
N ILE A 426 0.09 9.54 22.92
CA ILE A 426 -0.76 9.64 21.74
C ILE A 426 -1.76 8.49 21.73
N ASP A 427 -2.87 8.68 21.04
CA ASP A 427 -3.76 7.59 20.65
C ASP A 427 -4.23 7.75 19.21
N GLY A 428 -4.95 6.75 18.73
CA GLY A 428 -5.43 6.73 17.36
C GLY A 428 -6.08 5.43 16.98
N ILE A 429 -6.46 5.36 15.70
CA ILE A 429 -7.02 4.16 15.09
C ILE A 429 -6.33 3.91 13.74
N MET A 430 -5.90 2.66 13.55
CA MET A 430 -5.36 2.17 12.29
C MET A 430 -6.35 1.18 11.68
N ARG A 431 -6.92 1.50 10.51
CA ARG A 431 -8.02 0.73 9.89
C ARG A 431 -7.56 -0.39 8.95
N TYR A 432 -6.27 -0.66 8.94
CA TYR A 432 -5.60 -1.69 8.15
C TYR A 432 -4.60 -2.45 9.03
N ALA A 433 -4.12 -3.59 8.52
CA ALA A 433 -3.10 -4.40 9.16
C ALA A 433 -1.70 -3.86 8.83
N GLY A 434 -0.96 -3.43 9.84
CA GLY A 434 0.46 -3.08 9.75
C GLY A 434 1.38 -4.29 9.95
N ILE A 435 2.59 -4.06 10.48
CA ILE A 435 3.57 -5.12 10.76
C ILE A 435 2.92 -6.22 11.62
N ALA A 436 3.08 -7.48 11.21
CA ALA A 436 2.58 -8.66 11.92
C ALA A 436 1.06 -8.64 12.21
N GLY A 437 0.27 -7.96 11.37
CA GLY A 437 -1.19 -7.94 11.49
C GLY A 437 -1.74 -7.00 12.58
N LEU A 438 -0.89 -6.14 13.16
CA LEU A 438 -1.35 -5.14 14.13
C LEU A 438 -2.33 -4.17 13.47
N THR A 439 -3.46 -3.88 14.12
CA THR A 439 -4.52 -3.03 13.59
C THR A 439 -5.38 -2.48 14.73
N GLY A 440 -6.36 -1.63 14.42
CA GLY A 440 -7.35 -1.11 15.36
C GLY A 440 -6.86 0.05 16.21
N ASP A 441 -7.47 0.18 17.40
CA ASP A 441 -7.12 1.22 18.37
C ASP A 441 -5.69 1.01 18.86
N TYR A 442 -4.94 2.10 18.95
CA TYR A 442 -3.60 2.08 19.50
C TYR A 442 -3.37 3.23 20.47
N VAL A 443 -2.39 3.02 21.35
CA VAL A 443 -1.86 4.05 22.25
C VAL A 443 -0.35 4.02 22.17
N GLY A 444 0.27 5.19 22.00
CA GLY A 444 1.71 5.36 21.91
C GLY A 444 2.25 6.28 23.00
N TRP A 445 3.53 6.12 23.32
CA TRP A 445 4.30 7.01 24.18
C TRP A 445 5.61 7.34 23.47
N PHE A 446 5.87 8.62 23.34
CA PHE A 446 7.08 9.18 22.73
C PHE A 446 7.86 9.96 23.80
N ALA A 447 9.17 10.10 23.63
CA ALA A 447 10.00 10.89 24.54
C ALA A 447 9.53 12.37 24.55
N ASP A 448 9.44 12.97 25.73
CA ASP A 448 9.06 14.38 25.93
C ASP A 448 10.29 15.30 25.89
N ASP A 449 11.09 15.17 24.84
CA ASP A 449 12.31 15.93 24.60
C ASP A 449 12.51 16.18 23.10
N TYR A 450 13.63 16.78 22.71
CA TYR A 450 13.96 17.06 21.31
C TYR A 450 14.04 15.78 20.45
N ARG A 451 14.38 14.63 21.06
CA ARG A 451 14.50 13.38 20.33
C ARG A 451 13.14 12.89 19.89
N GLY A 452 12.10 13.01 20.72
CA GLY A 452 10.76 12.53 20.39
C GLY A 452 10.75 11.06 19.97
N TRP A 453 11.60 10.23 20.56
CA TRP A 453 11.71 8.82 20.16
C TRP A 453 10.46 8.04 20.54
N PRO A 454 10.00 7.09 19.71
CA PRO A 454 8.92 6.20 20.09
C PRO A 454 9.42 5.22 21.16
N LEU A 455 8.79 5.24 22.34
CA LEU A 455 9.24 4.49 23.52
C LEU A 455 8.35 3.29 23.82
N LYS A 456 7.07 3.40 23.49
CA LYS A 456 6.12 2.30 23.69
C LYS A 456 4.92 2.47 22.77
N ALA A 457 4.41 1.35 22.28
CA ALA A 457 3.13 1.29 21.60
C ALA A 457 2.32 0.10 22.11
N LYS A 458 1.00 0.27 22.14
CA LYS A 458 0.03 -0.78 22.43
C LYS A 458 -0.98 -0.82 21.29
N PHE A 459 -1.20 -2.00 20.73
CA PHE A 459 -2.18 -2.26 19.68
C PHE A 459 -3.20 -3.28 20.18
N LYS A 460 -4.48 -2.96 19.99
CA LYS A 460 -5.58 -3.84 20.39
C LYS A 460 -5.79 -4.93 19.35
N ILE A 461 -5.65 -6.18 19.77
CA ILE A 461 -5.99 -7.36 18.97
C ILE A 461 -7.18 -8.09 19.59
N PHE A 462 -7.74 -9.08 18.90
CA PHE A 462 -8.89 -9.86 19.39
C PHE A 462 -8.65 -10.46 20.79
N LEU A 463 -7.42 -10.90 21.06
CA LEU A 463 -7.01 -11.52 22.32
C LEU A 463 -6.25 -10.55 23.24
N GLY A 464 -6.58 -9.26 23.28
CA GLY A 464 -5.98 -8.29 24.21
C GLY A 464 -5.01 -7.32 23.55
N TRP A 465 -3.85 -7.07 24.15
CA TRP A 465 -2.92 -6.03 23.68
C TRP A 465 -1.55 -6.60 23.32
N VAL A 466 -1.11 -6.33 22.09
CA VAL A 466 0.30 -6.45 21.73
C VAL A 466 0.99 -5.15 22.14
N THR A 467 2.10 -5.27 22.85
CA THR A 467 2.89 -4.13 23.32
C THR A 467 4.28 -4.20 22.70
N ILE A 468 4.69 -3.10 22.06
CA ILE A 468 6.04 -2.86 21.58
C ILE A 468 6.68 -1.90 22.60
N ILE A 469 7.81 -2.29 23.20
CA ILE A 469 8.47 -1.53 24.26
C ILE A 469 9.91 -1.29 23.86
N PHE A 470 10.35 -0.04 23.92
CA PHE A 470 11.74 0.34 23.77
C PHE A 470 12.62 -0.47 24.71
N ASP A 471 13.70 -1.03 24.16
CA ASP A 471 14.72 -1.76 24.91
C ASP A 471 15.95 -0.89 25.09
N ARG A 472 16.56 -0.48 23.97
CA ARG A 472 17.80 0.30 23.94
C ARG A 472 18.07 0.89 22.57
N VAL A 473 19.01 1.82 22.53
CA VAL A 473 19.68 2.26 21.30
C VAL A 473 21.02 1.56 21.18
N GLU A 474 21.38 1.16 19.97
CA GLU A 474 22.69 0.60 19.64
C GLU A 474 23.34 1.46 18.53
N PRO A 475 24.68 1.45 18.42
CA PRO A 475 25.34 1.95 17.23
C PRO A 475 24.84 1.18 16.00
N THR A 476 24.63 1.88 14.89
CA THR A 476 24.37 1.21 13.61
C THR A 476 25.67 0.49 13.18
N PRO A 477 25.67 -0.85 13.01
CA PRO A 477 26.79 -1.57 12.47
C PRO A 477 27.05 -1.10 11.03
N MET A 478 28.33 -0.92 10.72
CA MET A 478 28.75 -0.49 9.39
C MET A 478 28.35 -1.53 8.35
N PRO A 479 27.85 -1.11 7.17
CA PRO A 479 27.80 -1.98 6.01
C PRO A 479 29.20 -2.53 5.73
N PRO A 480 29.33 -3.76 5.22
CA PRO A 480 30.62 -4.24 4.72
C PRO A 480 31.14 -3.27 3.63
N GLY A 481 32.28 -2.63 3.87
CA GLY A 481 32.97 -1.79 2.87
C GLY A 481 32.80 -0.27 3.01
N GLU A 482 32.09 0.24 4.01
CA GLU A 482 32.04 1.70 4.29
C GLU A 482 32.85 2.04 5.55
N THR A 483 33.71 3.05 5.46
CA THR A 483 34.38 3.69 6.61
C THR A 483 33.72 5.01 6.93
N TRP A 484 33.45 5.29 8.22
CA TRP A 484 33.06 6.64 8.66
C TRP A 484 34.12 7.65 8.23
N HIS A 485 33.78 8.58 7.33
CA HIS A 485 34.42 9.89 7.37
C HIS A 485 33.79 10.64 8.54
N THR A 486 34.41 10.53 9.70
CA THR A 486 34.10 11.40 10.84
C THR A 486 34.36 12.84 10.40
N ARG A 487 33.28 13.58 10.18
CA ARG A 487 33.34 15.03 10.00
C ARG A 487 33.70 15.61 11.37
N GLY A 488 34.98 15.91 11.60
CA GLY A 488 35.44 16.51 12.84
C GLY A 488 36.93 16.32 13.12
N ASP A 489 37.77 16.92 12.30
CA ASP A 489 38.90 17.71 12.81
C ASP A 489 39.42 18.61 11.69
N ASN A 490 38.94 19.84 11.68
CA ASN A 490 39.73 20.98 11.23
C ASN A 490 39.24 22.20 12.00
N ARG A 491 40.22 22.82 12.67
CA ARG A 491 40.13 24.05 13.45
C ARG A 491 39.47 25.19 12.70
#